data_AF-A0A7V9JHW1-F1
#
_entry.id   AF-A0A7V9JHW1-F1
#
_cell.length_a   1.000
_cell.length_b   1.000
_cell.length_c   1.000
_cell.angle_alpha   90.00
_cell.angle_beta   90.00
_cell.angle_gamma   90.00
#
_symmetry.space_group_name_H-M   'P 1'
#
loop_
_entity.id
_entity.type
_entity.pdbx_description
1 polymer ?
#
loop_
_entity_poly.entity_id
_entity_poly.type
_entity_poly.pdbx_seq_one_letter_code
_entity_poly.pdbx_strand_id
1 'polypeptide(L)'
;MQPSIFGSLLEGGLGHDRQWTLGAHYTHEADIQKVVQPTIVEPWRERIEDLEKHADAVRAQNDLLAYVVLDPACGSGNFLYVAYRELRRLEKRLREREAALREAEGKPAQQALSAFFPLTNIRGIEIDSFAVALARVTLWMGHTLAVRELDLDERTLPLADLSGIQVGDALKLDWPRADAIIGNPPFHGDRNIRGLLGDDYVEWLKTEFRVGVKDYCVYWFRKAHDRLAPGGRAGLVGTNSISQNRARSASLEYIAANGGVITSAVSKQAWPGEAVVNVSIVNWVKEPTGTERRLLDSVEVAEITSALRSRERDVSVARRLSANAGRCFYGPIPAGKGFILDKERARAFLARSDQSYRDVIRPYLGGEDIANDPKQEPSRFIIDFGLRSLEEAMAYPEALKVVRLLVKPERDQTRRKAYRARWWRFAEPLVAMRKAIAPLSRYIGGTATGKRILFCWVEPWTCPSNAMNVFAFDDDYAMGVLSSRIHTAWAKSQSSTLRVDIRYTPTTAFGTFPWPSRNRDAVSDISRRLIARRSEICLAENIGLTKLHNQMDDGAWKDLRDLHRELDEAVAAAYGWPKSVAHDPDESNRRLLDLNRAIAAGEVEYDPFGS
;
A
#
# COMPACT_ATOMS: atom_id res chain seq x y z
N MET A 1 19.05 26.07 18.71
CA MET A 1 19.08 25.75 17.26
C MET A 1 18.18 24.54 17.03
N GLN A 2 17.33 24.57 16.00
CA GLN A 2 16.36 23.51 15.71
C GLN A 2 16.90 22.52 14.65
N PRO A 3 16.48 21.24 14.65
CA PRO A 3 16.88 20.24 13.65
C PRO A 3 16.56 20.65 12.19
N SER A 4 15.58 21.55 11.99
CA SER A 4 15.26 22.16 10.70
C SER A 4 16.46 22.81 10.01
N ILE A 5 17.39 23.41 10.77
CA ILE A 5 18.54 24.13 10.21
C ILE A 5 19.51 23.18 9.47
N PHE A 6 19.69 21.94 9.95
CA PHE A 6 20.58 20.96 9.32
C PHE A 6 19.96 20.32 8.09
N GLY A 7 18.63 20.11 8.11
CA GLY A 7 17.87 19.70 6.94
C GLY A 7 18.01 20.70 5.80
N SER A 8 17.79 21.99 6.09
CA SER A 8 17.93 23.07 5.11
C SER A 8 19.37 23.23 4.59
N LEU A 9 20.38 22.98 5.43
CA LEU A 9 21.80 22.98 5.00
C LEU A 9 22.12 21.81 4.07
N LEU A 10 21.53 20.63 4.30
CA LEU A 10 21.65 19.47 3.41
C LEU A 10 20.92 19.72 2.08
N GLU A 11 19.71 20.27 2.14
CA GLU A 11 18.91 20.65 0.97
C GLU A 11 19.59 21.73 0.11
N GLY A 12 20.24 22.72 0.74
CA GLY A 12 20.97 23.78 0.05
C GLY A 12 22.35 23.34 -0.48
N GLY A 13 22.98 22.34 0.13
CA GLY A 13 24.30 21.83 -0.28
C GLY A 13 24.26 20.75 -1.37
N LEU A 14 23.17 19.98 -1.45
CA LEU A 14 22.97 18.97 -2.49
C LEU A 14 22.16 19.57 -3.64
N GLY A 15 22.79 19.73 -4.81
CA GLY A 15 22.09 20.14 -6.03
C GLY A 15 20.88 19.24 -6.35
N HIS A 16 19.86 19.81 -6.99
CA HIS A 16 18.54 19.21 -7.27
C HIS A 16 18.60 17.78 -7.86
N ASP A 17 19.61 17.46 -8.68
CA ASP A 17 19.77 16.12 -9.29
C ASP A 17 20.26 15.04 -8.29
N ARG A 18 21.00 15.42 -7.24
CA ARG A 18 21.46 14.49 -6.19
C ARG A 18 20.36 14.15 -5.18
N GLN A 19 19.41 15.06 -4.99
CA GLN A 19 18.26 14.86 -4.09
C GLN A 19 17.39 13.67 -4.54
N TRP A 20 17.10 13.58 -5.84
CA TRP A 20 16.32 12.49 -6.44
C TRP A 20 17.06 11.16 -6.49
N THR A 21 18.38 11.19 -6.68
CA THR A 21 19.21 9.98 -6.86
C THR A 21 19.45 9.25 -5.53
N LEU A 22 19.45 9.97 -4.40
CA LEU A 22 19.76 9.43 -3.07
C LEU A 22 18.53 9.25 -2.16
N GLY A 23 17.36 9.74 -2.55
CA GLY A 23 16.15 9.67 -1.71
C GLY A 23 16.25 10.48 -0.40
N ALA A 24 17.18 11.44 -0.34
CA ALA A 24 17.49 12.24 0.84
C ALA A 24 16.42 13.33 1.06
N HIS A 25 15.24 12.94 1.51
CA HIS A 25 14.18 13.87 1.91
C HIS A 25 14.26 14.18 3.42
N TYR A 26 14.20 15.47 3.77
CA TYR A 26 14.10 15.90 5.17
C TYR A 26 12.89 15.25 5.85
N THR A 27 13.13 14.61 7.01
CA THR A 27 12.07 14.00 7.83
C THR A 27 11.74 14.93 9.00
N HIS A 28 10.47 15.30 9.14
CA HIS A 28 10.04 16.16 10.25
C HIS A 28 10.19 15.45 11.59
N GLU A 29 10.58 16.20 12.63
CA GLU A 29 10.77 15.64 13.98
C GLU A 29 9.53 14.90 14.50
N ALA A 30 8.33 15.40 14.21
CA ALA A 30 7.07 14.73 14.57
C ALA A 30 6.93 13.33 13.94
N ASP A 31 7.51 13.11 12.77
CA ASP A 31 7.51 11.80 12.10
C ASP A 31 8.62 10.90 12.63
N ILE A 32 9.79 11.46 12.95
CA ILE A 32 10.88 10.74 13.64
C ILE A 32 10.39 10.21 15.00
N GLN A 33 9.62 11.01 15.73
CA GLN A 33 9.09 10.62 17.05
C GLN A 33 8.13 9.42 16.96
N LYS A 34 7.43 9.20 15.83
CA LYS A 34 6.59 8.00 15.61
C LYS A 34 7.40 6.70 15.51
N VAL A 35 8.71 6.81 15.31
CA VAL A 35 9.67 5.70 15.35
C VAL A 35 10.38 5.65 16.70
N VAL A 36 10.94 6.79 17.15
CA VAL A 36 11.78 6.85 18.34
C VAL A 36 10.98 6.59 19.61
N GLN A 37 9.74 7.09 19.73
CA GLN A 37 8.92 6.86 20.93
C GLN A 37 8.64 5.36 21.13
N PRO A 38 8.05 4.62 20.16
CA PRO A 38 7.66 3.23 20.42
C PRO A 38 8.84 2.26 20.40
N THR A 39 9.92 2.61 19.70
CA THR A 39 11.12 1.74 19.60
C THR A 39 12.06 1.90 20.78
N ILE A 40 12.20 3.11 21.34
CA ILE A 40 13.21 3.42 22.36
C ILE A 40 12.56 4.01 23.62
N VAL A 41 11.77 5.07 23.49
CA VAL A 41 11.38 5.88 24.65
C VAL A 41 10.35 5.20 25.54
N GLU A 42 9.26 4.71 24.97
CA GLU A 42 8.17 4.06 25.71
C GLU A 42 8.67 2.81 26.47
N PRO A 43 9.42 1.88 25.84
CA PRO A 43 9.95 0.70 26.54
C PRO A 43 10.87 1.03 27.71
N TRP A 44 11.75 2.02 27.53
CA TRP A 44 12.63 2.45 28.62
C TRP A 44 11.88 3.19 29.71
N ARG A 45 10.85 3.98 29.35
CA ARG A 45 10.01 4.68 30.32
C ARG A 45 9.24 3.70 31.20
N GLU A 46 8.58 2.72 30.60
CA GLU A 46 7.90 1.64 31.31
C GLU A 46 8.87 0.90 32.22
N ARG A 47 10.03 0.49 31.68
CA ARG A 47 11.09 -0.17 32.47
C ARG A 47 11.55 0.66 33.67
N ILE A 48 11.67 1.98 33.55
CA ILE A 48 12.09 2.88 34.64
C ILE A 48 10.98 3.00 35.70
N GLU A 49 9.73 3.11 35.27
CA GLU A 49 8.56 3.23 36.16
C GLU A 49 8.36 1.96 37.01
N ASP A 50 8.58 0.78 36.43
CA ASP A 50 8.42 -0.52 37.08
C ASP A 50 9.56 -0.89 38.05
N LEU A 51 10.59 -0.05 38.21
CA LEU A 51 11.69 -0.31 39.15
C LEU A 51 11.20 -0.18 40.59
N GLU A 52 11.38 -1.22 41.39
CA GLU A 52 10.99 -1.23 42.82
C GLU A 52 12.18 -1.12 43.78
N LYS A 53 13.39 -1.48 43.34
CA LYS A 53 14.58 -1.53 44.19
C LYS A 53 15.74 -0.74 43.60
N HIS A 54 16.54 -0.11 44.44
CA HIS A 54 17.75 0.61 44.03
C HIS A 54 18.69 -0.29 43.21
N ALA A 55 18.85 -1.55 43.60
CA ALA A 55 19.72 -2.49 42.87
C ALA A 55 19.26 -2.72 41.43
N ASP A 56 17.96 -2.61 41.15
CA ASP A 56 17.38 -2.80 39.83
C ASP A 56 17.59 -1.56 38.97
N ALA A 57 17.51 -0.37 39.58
CA ALA A 57 17.83 0.90 38.94
C ALA A 57 19.30 0.98 38.51
N VAL A 58 20.24 0.52 39.34
CA VAL A 58 21.66 0.44 38.97
C VAL A 58 21.89 -0.51 37.79
N ARG A 59 21.19 -1.65 37.73
CA ARG A 59 21.26 -2.55 36.58
C ARG A 59 20.68 -1.90 35.32
N ALA A 60 19.52 -1.26 35.43
CA ALA A 60 18.91 -0.52 34.32
C ALA A 60 19.83 0.59 33.79
N GLN A 61 20.60 1.24 34.66
CA GLN A 61 21.55 2.27 34.24
C GLN A 61 22.73 1.69 33.49
N ASN A 62 23.30 0.58 33.96
CA ASN A 62 24.37 -0.11 33.23
C ASN A 62 23.89 -0.58 31.85
N ASP A 63 22.66 -1.09 31.78
CA ASP A 63 22.03 -1.49 30.52
C ASP A 63 21.83 -0.29 29.59
N LEU A 64 21.39 0.87 30.12
CA LEU A 64 21.22 2.09 29.33
C LEU A 64 22.57 2.57 28.78
N LEU A 65 23.63 2.55 29.60
CA LEU A 65 24.99 2.93 29.17
C LEU A 65 25.59 1.96 28.14
N ALA A 66 25.11 0.72 28.08
CA ALA A 66 25.51 -0.28 27.09
C ALA A 66 24.60 -0.30 25.84
N TYR A 67 23.47 0.41 25.87
CA TYR A 67 22.46 0.37 24.82
C TYR A 67 22.95 1.00 23.52
N VAL A 68 22.85 0.26 22.41
CA VAL A 68 23.33 0.69 21.08
C VAL A 68 22.16 0.94 20.13
N VAL A 69 22.17 2.10 19.47
CA VAL A 69 21.21 2.49 18.44
C VAL A 69 21.90 2.50 17.08
N LEU A 70 21.29 1.85 16.08
CA LEU A 70 21.78 1.85 14.70
C LEU A 70 20.74 2.47 13.76
N ASP A 71 21.17 3.38 12.90
CA ASP A 71 20.44 3.78 11.70
C ASP A 71 21.18 3.33 10.43
N PRO A 72 20.70 2.27 9.74
CA PRO A 72 21.36 1.69 8.59
C PRO A 72 21.09 2.46 7.26
N ALA A 73 20.49 3.63 7.31
CA ALA A 73 20.32 4.54 6.18
C ALA A 73 20.25 5.99 6.71
N CYS A 74 21.31 6.42 7.41
CA CYS A 74 21.17 7.52 8.37
C CYS A 74 21.08 8.92 7.74
N GLY A 75 21.45 9.10 6.47
CA GLY A 75 21.48 10.43 5.84
C GLY A 75 22.27 11.45 6.68
N SER A 76 21.67 12.60 6.98
CA SER A 76 22.22 13.63 7.89
C SER A 76 22.20 13.28 9.39
N GLY A 77 21.75 12.08 9.77
CA GLY A 77 21.74 11.65 11.17
C GLY A 77 20.61 12.24 12.02
N ASN A 78 19.50 12.70 11.41
CA ASN A 78 18.38 13.28 12.16
C ASN A 78 17.70 12.28 13.11
N PHE A 79 17.47 11.04 12.68
CA PHE A 79 16.93 9.98 13.55
C PHE A 79 17.88 9.70 14.72
N LEU A 80 19.18 9.59 14.43
CA LEU A 80 20.22 9.37 15.42
C LEU A 80 20.30 10.50 16.45
N TYR A 81 20.19 11.76 16.01
CA TYR A 81 20.16 12.92 16.89
C TYR A 81 18.94 12.92 17.82
N VAL A 82 17.74 12.70 17.28
CA VAL A 82 16.52 12.66 18.09
C VAL A 82 16.59 11.50 19.09
N ALA A 83 17.01 10.31 18.66
CA ALA A 83 17.19 9.16 19.54
C ALA A 83 18.20 9.44 20.67
N TYR A 84 19.35 10.05 20.35
CA TYR A 84 20.34 10.45 21.34
C TYR A 84 19.75 11.42 22.36
N ARG A 85 19.04 12.46 21.92
CA ARG A 85 18.42 13.45 22.81
C ARG A 85 17.40 12.81 23.75
N GLU A 86 16.55 11.91 23.24
CA GLU A 86 15.58 11.21 24.10
C GLU A 86 16.26 10.23 25.07
N LEU A 87 17.36 9.56 24.67
CA LEU A 87 18.15 8.72 25.57
C LEU A 87 18.78 9.52 26.72
N ARG A 88 19.25 10.76 26.47
CA ARG A 88 19.73 11.64 27.54
C ARG A 88 18.61 12.08 28.50
N ARG A 89 17.39 12.27 28.00
CA ARG A 89 16.21 12.53 28.86
C ARG A 89 15.83 11.31 29.69
N LEU A 90 15.87 10.12 29.11
CA LEU A 90 15.65 8.85 29.83
C LEU A 90 16.71 8.63 30.91
N GLU A 91 17.97 8.92 30.61
CA GLU A 91 19.07 8.86 31.58
C GLU A 91 18.77 9.75 32.80
N LYS A 92 18.37 11.01 32.57
CA LYS A 92 18.00 11.92 33.67
C LYS A 92 16.86 11.35 34.52
N ARG A 93 15.80 10.87 33.88
CA ARG A 93 14.64 10.26 34.55
C ARG A 93 15.04 9.02 35.36
N LEU A 94 15.92 8.17 34.83
CA LEU A 94 16.42 6.99 35.53
C LEU A 94 17.25 7.37 36.77
N ARG A 95 18.08 8.42 36.68
CA ARG A 95 18.83 8.94 37.84
C ARG A 95 17.89 9.48 38.92
N GLU A 96 16.85 10.21 38.55
CA GLU A 96 15.82 10.68 39.49
C GLU A 96 15.09 9.51 40.16
N ARG A 97 14.77 8.45 39.41
CA ARG A 97 14.13 7.24 39.96
C ARG A 97 15.07 6.46 40.90
N GLU A 98 16.34 6.32 40.53
CA GLU A 98 17.36 5.67 41.38
C GLU A 98 17.52 6.41 42.72
N ALA A 99 17.62 7.74 42.69
CA ALA A 99 17.74 8.55 43.90
C ALA A 99 16.52 8.39 44.83
N ALA A 100 15.31 8.38 44.28
CA ALA A 100 14.09 8.16 45.05
C ALA A 100 14.02 6.76 45.69
N LEU A 101 14.40 5.71 44.94
CA LEU A 101 14.45 4.34 45.47
C LEU A 101 15.54 4.17 46.54
N ARG A 102 16.68 4.85 46.36
CA ARG A 102 17.77 4.88 47.33
C ARG A 102 17.33 5.48 48.67
N GLU A 103 16.65 6.62 48.62
CA GLU A 103 16.10 7.29 49.79
C GLU A 103 15.05 6.41 50.49
N ALA A 104 14.14 5.80 49.73
CA ALA A 104 13.12 4.90 50.27
C ALA A 104 13.72 3.67 50.99
N GLU A 105 14.91 3.21 50.57
CA GLU A 105 15.66 2.13 51.22
C GLU A 105 16.54 2.62 52.40
N GLY A 106 16.50 3.90 52.76
CA GLY A 106 17.29 4.46 53.86
C GLY A 106 18.81 4.49 53.60
N LYS A 107 19.22 4.42 52.33
CA LYS A 107 20.63 4.44 51.95
C LYS A 107 21.16 5.88 51.95
N PRO A 108 22.42 6.13 52.39
CA PRO A 108 22.98 7.47 52.41
C PRO A 108 23.07 8.04 51.00
N ALA A 109 22.83 9.35 50.86
CA ALA A 109 23.02 10.06 49.60
C ALA A 109 24.46 9.84 49.08
N GLN A 110 24.58 9.52 47.80
CA GLN A 110 25.86 9.39 47.11
C GLN A 110 25.88 10.34 45.94
N GLN A 111 27.08 10.81 45.58
CA GLN A 111 27.26 11.59 44.36
C GLN A 111 26.74 10.78 43.17
N ALA A 112 25.93 11.44 42.33
CA ALA A 112 25.34 10.81 41.15
C ALA A 112 26.42 10.09 40.32
N LEU A 113 26.06 8.97 39.72
CA LEU A 113 26.93 8.20 38.84
C LEU A 113 27.51 9.11 37.74
N SER A 114 28.84 9.14 37.64
CA SER A 114 29.59 10.05 36.76
C SER A 114 29.56 9.65 35.28
N ALA A 115 28.99 8.47 34.96
CA ALA A 115 28.92 7.96 33.60
C ALA A 115 27.68 8.48 32.88
N PHE A 116 27.91 9.08 31.72
CA PHE A 116 26.89 9.56 30.81
C PHE A 116 26.70 8.61 29.63
N PHE A 117 25.50 8.55 29.06
CA PHE A 117 25.22 7.76 27.87
C PHE A 117 26.23 8.09 26.74
N PRO A 118 27.04 7.12 26.28
CA PRO A 118 28.12 7.39 25.33
C PRO A 118 27.59 7.75 23.94
N LEU A 119 28.05 8.88 23.38
CA LEU A 119 27.72 9.23 21.98
C LEU A 119 28.21 8.17 20.97
N THR A 120 29.25 7.41 21.31
CA THR A 120 29.79 6.28 20.55
C THR A 120 28.83 5.10 20.39
N ASN A 121 27.78 5.02 21.22
CA ASN A 121 26.73 4.01 21.10
C ASN A 121 25.69 4.35 20.02
N ILE A 122 25.76 5.56 19.46
CA ILE A 122 24.94 5.97 18.31
C ILE A 122 25.71 5.65 17.03
N ARG A 123 25.16 4.74 16.22
CA ARG A 123 25.82 4.18 15.04
C ARG A 123 24.99 4.41 13.78
N GLY A 124 25.65 4.55 12.64
CA GLY A 124 25.01 4.90 11.38
C GLY A 124 25.71 4.32 10.16
N ILE A 125 24.95 3.98 9.12
CA ILE A 125 25.48 3.58 7.82
C ILE A 125 24.83 4.45 6.75
N GLU A 126 25.65 5.02 5.87
CA GLU A 126 25.19 5.86 4.77
C GLU A 126 26.14 5.69 3.58
N ILE A 127 25.59 5.62 2.35
CA ILE A 127 26.39 5.40 1.14
C ILE A 127 27.12 6.68 0.71
N ASP A 128 26.55 7.85 0.99
CA ASP A 128 27.13 9.15 0.65
C ASP A 128 28.09 9.66 1.75
N SER A 129 29.34 9.88 1.38
CA SER A 129 30.38 10.32 2.33
C SER A 129 30.15 11.71 2.91
N PHE A 130 29.47 12.60 2.17
CA PHE A 130 29.16 13.94 2.66
C PHE A 130 28.04 13.91 3.71
N ALA A 131 27.00 13.11 3.48
CA ALA A 131 25.95 12.86 4.46
C ALA A 131 26.50 12.25 5.76
N VAL A 132 27.46 11.31 5.68
CA VAL A 132 28.18 10.79 6.86
C VAL A 132 28.91 11.90 7.63
N ALA A 133 29.64 12.78 6.94
CA ALA A 133 30.33 13.90 7.59
C ALA A 133 29.34 14.84 8.30
N LEU A 134 28.21 15.13 7.65
CA LEU A 134 27.16 15.97 8.21
C LEU A 134 26.50 15.31 9.43
N ALA A 135 26.21 14.00 9.37
CA ALA A 135 25.67 13.25 10.51
C ALA A 135 26.57 13.32 11.75
N ARG A 136 27.90 13.24 11.58
CA ARG A 136 28.85 13.39 12.69
C ARG A 136 28.80 14.79 13.31
N VAL A 137 28.74 15.84 12.48
CA VAL A 137 28.59 17.23 12.96
C VAL A 137 27.27 17.41 13.71
N THR A 138 26.17 16.89 13.16
CA THR A 138 24.85 16.94 13.79
C THR A 138 24.85 16.27 15.16
N LEU A 139 25.51 15.11 15.31
CA LEU A 139 25.64 14.42 16.59
C LEU A 139 26.52 15.16 17.60
N TRP A 140 27.68 15.69 17.20
CA TRP A 140 28.53 16.49 18.10
C TRP A 140 27.82 17.77 18.59
N MET A 141 27.10 18.45 17.69
CA MET A 141 26.29 19.61 18.06
C MET A 141 25.12 19.20 18.96
N GLY A 142 24.47 18.08 18.63
CA GLY A 142 23.39 17.51 19.43
C GLY A 142 23.82 17.15 20.84
N HIS A 143 25.02 16.61 21.02
CA HIS A 143 25.64 16.38 22.32
C HIS A 143 25.78 17.66 23.13
N THR A 144 26.33 18.71 22.53
CA THR A 144 26.47 20.01 23.17
C THR A 144 25.12 20.62 23.55
N LEU A 145 24.11 20.48 22.70
CA LEU A 145 22.76 20.98 22.99
C LEU A 145 22.09 20.19 24.12
N ALA A 146 22.21 18.86 24.13
CA ALA A 146 21.64 18.02 25.17
C ALA A 146 22.24 18.31 26.55
N VAL A 147 23.56 18.50 26.63
CA VAL A 147 24.26 18.88 27.88
C VAL A 147 23.72 20.20 28.43
N ARG A 148 23.50 21.20 27.57
CA ARG A 148 22.94 22.50 27.95
C ARG A 148 21.45 22.43 28.32
N GLU A 149 20.67 21.69 27.55
CA GLU A 149 19.21 21.55 27.77
C GLU A 149 18.91 20.87 29.10
N LEU A 150 19.72 19.86 29.47
CA LEU A 150 19.50 19.04 30.66
C LEU A 150 20.30 19.50 31.89
N ASP A 151 21.07 20.58 31.76
CA ASP A 151 21.95 21.15 32.80
C ASP A 151 22.93 20.12 33.38
N LEU A 152 23.68 19.45 32.50
CA LEU A 152 24.60 18.37 32.87
C LEU A 152 26.04 18.88 33.01
N ASP A 153 26.74 18.41 34.04
CA ASP A 153 28.18 18.64 34.21
C ASP A 153 29.02 17.64 33.39
N GLU A 154 28.84 17.68 32.06
CA GLU A 154 29.56 16.83 31.11
C GLU A 154 30.41 17.69 30.15
N ARG A 155 31.67 17.31 29.96
CA ARG A 155 32.53 17.96 28.97
C ARG A 155 32.18 17.48 27.56
N THR A 156 31.94 18.42 26.66
CA THR A 156 31.67 18.14 25.24
C THR A 156 32.93 18.12 24.37
N LEU A 157 34.09 18.42 24.98
CA LEU A 157 35.40 18.43 24.33
C LEU A 157 36.42 17.61 25.14
N PRO A 158 37.32 16.86 24.47
CA PRO A 158 37.46 16.71 23.01
C PRO A 158 36.26 16.00 22.35
N LEU A 159 36.10 16.18 21.04
CA LEU A 159 34.99 15.57 20.29
C LEU A 159 35.05 14.04 20.39
N ALA A 160 33.90 13.42 20.65
CA ALA A 160 33.79 11.96 20.71
C ALA A 160 34.13 11.32 19.35
N ASP A 161 34.73 10.13 19.38
CA ASP A 161 34.96 9.35 18.16
C ASP A 161 33.62 8.84 17.60
N LEU A 162 33.29 9.26 16.37
CA LEU A 162 32.10 8.82 15.64
C LEU A 162 32.45 7.95 14.43
N SER A 163 33.51 7.16 14.55
CA SER A 163 33.87 6.09 13.61
C SER A 163 32.74 5.08 13.37
N GLY A 164 31.80 4.94 14.33
CA GLY A 164 30.57 4.15 14.19
C GLY A 164 29.53 4.72 13.22
N ILE A 165 29.70 5.96 12.73
CA ILE A 165 28.97 6.49 11.57
C ILE A 165 29.84 6.26 10.34
N GLN A 166 29.52 5.24 9.54
CA GLN A 166 30.40 4.73 8.49
C GLN A 166 29.82 4.90 7.08
N VAL A 167 30.73 5.06 6.11
CA VAL A 167 30.38 5.11 4.69
C VAL A 167 30.25 3.70 4.13
N GLY A 168 29.12 3.36 3.52
CA GLY A 168 28.99 2.15 2.71
C GLY A 168 27.55 1.70 2.44
N ASP A 169 27.43 0.66 1.63
CA ASP A 169 26.15 0.05 1.29
C ASP A 169 25.66 -0.84 2.44
N ALA A 170 24.66 -0.36 3.18
CA ALA A 170 24.09 -1.08 4.31
C ALA A 170 23.55 -2.46 3.95
N LEU A 171 23.08 -2.71 2.73
CA LEU A 171 22.62 -4.07 2.37
C LEU A 171 23.78 -5.04 2.19
N LYS A 172 24.99 -4.56 1.85
CA LYS A 172 26.20 -5.39 1.69
C LYS A 172 27.06 -5.48 2.94
N LEU A 173 27.05 -4.45 3.79
CA LEU A 173 27.86 -4.43 5.01
C LEU A 173 27.29 -5.32 6.11
N ASP A 174 28.17 -5.85 6.95
CA ASP A 174 27.76 -6.46 8.21
C ASP A 174 27.36 -5.37 9.21
N TRP A 175 26.13 -5.45 9.70
CA TRP A 175 25.64 -4.50 10.68
C TRP A 175 26.22 -4.85 12.05
N PRO A 176 26.67 -3.83 12.82
CA PRO A 176 27.04 -4.05 14.20
C PRO A 176 25.84 -4.52 15.00
N ARG A 177 26.09 -5.23 16.11
CA ARG A 177 25.03 -5.52 17.08
C ARG A 177 24.44 -4.20 17.58
N ALA A 178 23.11 -4.14 17.61
CA ALA A 178 22.33 -3.01 18.08
C ALA A 178 21.12 -3.52 18.88
N ASP A 179 20.71 -2.75 19.88
CA ASP A 179 19.53 -3.03 20.71
C ASP A 179 18.28 -2.37 20.09
N ALA A 180 18.46 -1.21 19.45
CA ALA A 180 17.46 -0.58 18.60
C ALA A 180 17.98 -0.29 17.18
N ILE A 181 17.14 -0.59 16.19
CA ILE A 181 17.36 -0.21 14.79
C ILE A 181 16.27 0.77 14.36
N ILE A 182 16.64 1.98 13.98
CA ILE A 182 15.70 3.03 13.57
C ILE A 182 16.07 3.57 12.19
N GLY A 183 15.15 4.25 11.50
CA GLY A 183 15.51 5.04 10.32
C GLY A 183 14.47 5.09 9.22
N ASN A 184 14.87 5.70 8.11
CA ASN A 184 14.05 5.89 6.91
C ASN A 184 14.81 5.42 5.65
N PRO A 185 14.78 4.12 5.32
CA PRO A 185 15.44 3.59 4.12
C PRO A 185 14.89 4.17 2.81
N PRO A 186 15.69 4.22 1.73
CA PRO A 186 15.31 4.84 0.46
C PRO A 186 14.12 4.16 -0.26
N PHE A 187 13.27 4.97 -0.91
CA PHE A 187 12.06 4.52 -1.61
C PHE A 187 12.24 4.43 -3.13
N HIS A 188 12.36 3.22 -3.68
CA HIS A 188 12.42 3.01 -5.13
C HIS A 188 11.57 1.80 -5.54
N GLY A 189 10.47 2.06 -6.25
CA GLY A 189 9.55 1.03 -6.70
C GLY A 189 10.19 -0.03 -7.61
N ASP A 190 9.68 -1.26 -7.55
CA ASP A 190 10.20 -2.47 -8.21
C ASP A 190 10.53 -2.33 -9.71
N ARG A 191 9.76 -1.50 -10.43
CA ARG A 191 9.98 -1.22 -11.87
C ARG A 191 11.17 -0.31 -12.16
N ASN A 192 11.57 0.50 -11.19
CA ASN A 192 12.61 1.52 -11.35
C ASN A 192 13.96 1.08 -10.80
N ILE A 193 14.01 0.10 -9.87
CA ILE A 193 15.26 -0.30 -9.22
C ILE A 193 16.33 -0.78 -10.21
N ARG A 194 15.92 -1.42 -11.32
CA ARG A 194 16.86 -1.94 -12.33
C ARG A 194 17.50 -0.84 -13.16
N GLY A 195 16.77 0.24 -13.43
CA GLY A 195 17.33 1.42 -14.09
C GLY A 195 18.24 2.23 -13.18
N LEU A 196 17.96 2.22 -11.88
CA LEU A 196 18.72 3.00 -10.87
C LEU A 196 19.98 2.28 -10.38
N LEU A 197 19.87 1.00 -10.00
CA LEU A 197 20.94 0.24 -9.34
C LEU A 197 21.76 -0.62 -10.31
N GLY A 198 21.28 -0.79 -11.55
CA GLY A 198 21.89 -1.65 -12.56
C GLY A 198 21.49 -3.12 -12.43
N ASP A 199 21.75 -3.88 -13.50
CA ASP A 199 21.35 -5.29 -13.60
C ASP A 199 22.06 -6.19 -12.56
N ASP A 200 23.37 -6.00 -12.38
CA ASP A 200 24.19 -6.82 -11.47
C ASP A 200 23.73 -6.70 -10.02
N TYR A 201 23.39 -5.49 -9.58
CA TYR A 201 22.89 -5.25 -8.23
C TYR A 201 21.54 -5.93 -8.00
N VAL A 202 20.65 -5.88 -9.00
CA VAL A 202 19.33 -6.51 -8.92
C VAL A 202 19.44 -8.04 -8.91
N GLU A 203 20.37 -8.63 -9.66
CA GLU A 203 20.60 -10.08 -9.59
C GLU A 203 21.24 -10.49 -8.25
N TRP A 204 22.12 -9.67 -7.68
CA TRP A 204 22.63 -9.87 -6.33
C TRP A 204 21.50 -9.84 -5.29
N LEU A 205 20.62 -8.83 -5.30
CA LEU A 205 19.47 -8.74 -4.38
C LEU A 205 18.57 -9.98 -4.44
N LYS A 206 18.30 -10.50 -5.64
CA LYS A 206 17.50 -11.72 -5.81
C LYS A 206 18.18 -12.94 -5.20
N THR A 207 19.49 -13.04 -5.36
CA THR A 207 20.28 -14.18 -4.88
C THR A 207 20.40 -14.16 -3.37
N GLU A 208 20.70 -13.00 -2.81
CA GLU A 208 20.88 -12.77 -1.38
C GLU A 208 19.57 -12.98 -0.60
N PHE A 209 18.50 -12.29 -0.98
CA PHE A 209 17.25 -12.28 -0.21
C PHE A 209 16.23 -13.34 -0.68
N ARG A 210 16.38 -13.91 -1.88
CA ARG A 210 15.51 -14.98 -2.42
C ARG A 210 14.01 -14.66 -2.45
N VAL A 211 13.65 -13.38 -2.61
CA VAL A 211 12.25 -12.90 -2.63
C VAL A 211 11.80 -12.35 -3.98
N GLY A 212 12.68 -12.41 -4.98
CA GLY A 212 12.50 -11.69 -6.25
C GLY A 212 12.67 -10.18 -6.06
N VAL A 213 12.31 -9.41 -7.10
CA VAL A 213 12.46 -7.94 -7.08
C VAL A 213 11.30 -7.29 -6.35
N LYS A 214 11.62 -6.53 -5.29
CA LYS A 214 10.68 -5.72 -4.48
C LYS A 214 11.06 -4.24 -4.50
N ASP A 215 10.22 -3.42 -3.86
CA ASP A 215 10.56 -2.04 -3.50
C ASP A 215 11.83 -2.02 -2.62
N TYR A 216 12.69 -1.04 -2.80
CA TYR A 216 14.05 -1.05 -2.27
C TYR A 216 14.10 -1.04 -0.73
N CYS A 217 13.21 -0.29 -0.08
CA CYS A 217 13.11 -0.25 1.39
C CYS A 217 12.81 -1.62 2.04
N VAL A 218 12.19 -2.57 1.32
CA VAL A 218 11.82 -3.89 1.84
C VAL A 218 13.02 -4.68 2.36
N TYR A 219 14.17 -4.54 1.70
CA TYR A 219 15.38 -5.28 2.08
C TYR A 219 15.94 -4.83 3.44
N TRP A 220 15.74 -3.56 3.83
CA TRP A 220 16.11 -3.06 5.16
C TRP A 220 15.22 -3.63 6.26
N PHE A 221 13.91 -3.74 6.04
CA PHE A 221 13.00 -4.37 7.01
C PHE A 221 13.41 -5.80 7.34
N ARG A 222 13.74 -6.57 6.30
CA ARG A 222 14.20 -7.94 6.46
C ARG A 222 15.55 -8.02 7.18
N LYS A 223 16.54 -7.26 6.69
CA LYS A 223 17.88 -7.27 7.28
C LYS A 223 17.89 -6.77 8.73
N ALA A 224 17.07 -5.77 9.06
CA ALA A 224 16.90 -5.30 10.43
C ALA A 224 16.39 -6.43 11.34
N HIS A 225 15.33 -7.13 10.94
CA HIS A 225 14.80 -8.25 11.72
C HIS A 225 15.81 -9.40 11.91
N ASP A 226 16.54 -9.74 10.85
CA ASP A 226 17.57 -10.78 10.90
C ASP A 226 18.72 -10.40 11.85
N ARG A 227 19.04 -9.10 11.98
CA ARG A 227 20.13 -8.57 12.81
C ARG A 227 19.74 -8.25 14.25
N LEU A 228 18.45 -8.15 14.56
CA LEU A 228 17.98 -7.98 15.94
C LEU A 228 18.27 -9.26 16.77
N ALA A 229 18.70 -9.05 18.01
CA ALA A 229 18.67 -10.08 19.04
C ALA A 229 17.24 -10.24 19.60
N PRO A 230 16.91 -11.36 20.27
CA PRO A 230 15.68 -11.46 21.06
C PRO A 230 15.55 -10.30 22.07
N GLY A 231 14.38 -9.70 22.16
CA GLY A 231 14.10 -8.47 22.92
C GLY A 231 14.51 -7.17 22.22
N GLY A 232 15.31 -7.23 21.15
CA GLY A 232 15.68 -6.06 20.35
C GLY A 232 14.49 -5.47 19.60
N ARG A 233 14.50 -4.15 19.42
CA ARG A 233 13.39 -3.41 18.81
C ARG A 233 13.83 -2.71 17.53
N ALA A 234 12.92 -2.56 16.58
CA ALA A 234 13.17 -1.76 15.40
C ALA A 234 11.96 -0.93 15.01
N GLY A 235 12.22 0.23 14.41
CA GLY A 235 11.21 1.12 13.89
C GLY A 235 11.66 1.76 12.58
N LEU A 236 10.98 1.43 11.50
CA LEU A 236 11.36 1.89 10.15
C LEU A 236 10.19 2.54 9.42
N VAL A 237 10.54 3.50 8.58
CA VAL A 237 9.63 4.08 7.59
C VAL A 237 9.74 3.30 6.28
N GLY A 238 8.62 2.98 5.63
CA GLY A 238 8.62 2.35 4.31
C GLY A 238 7.45 2.80 3.46
N THR A 239 7.51 2.57 2.16
CA THR A 239 6.35 2.85 1.29
C THR A 239 5.15 2.01 1.72
N ASN A 240 3.92 2.45 1.47
CA ASN A 240 2.72 1.65 1.77
C ASN A 240 2.72 0.24 1.16
N SER A 241 3.60 -0.04 0.20
CA SER A 241 3.74 -1.38 -0.36
C SER A 241 4.21 -2.41 0.67
N ILE A 242 4.91 -2.02 1.74
CA ILE A 242 5.41 -2.95 2.78
C ILE A 242 4.29 -3.71 3.49
N SER A 243 3.06 -3.19 3.48
CA SER A 243 1.86 -3.82 4.05
C SER A 243 0.92 -4.41 2.99
N GLN A 244 1.30 -4.34 1.71
CA GLN A 244 0.45 -4.73 0.57
C GLN A 244 1.06 -5.84 -0.31
N ASN A 245 0.22 -6.81 -0.69
CA ASN A 245 0.48 -7.79 -1.75
C ASN A 245 1.87 -8.46 -1.69
N ARG A 246 2.65 -8.32 -2.78
CA ARG A 246 3.92 -9.03 -3.01
C ARG A 246 5.10 -8.49 -2.20
N ALA A 247 5.04 -7.26 -1.71
CA ALA A 247 6.11 -6.68 -0.88
C ALA A 247 5.92 -7.10 0.59
N ARG A 248 4.66 -7.15 1.08
CA ARG A 248 4.31 -7.66 2.41
C ARG A 248 4.94 -9.00 2.76
N SER A 249 4.91 -9.96 1.83
CA SER A 249 5.48 -11.30 2.02
C SER A 249 6.99 -11.29 2.30
N ALA A 250 7.70 -10.24 1.86
CA ALA A 250 9.15 -10.10 1.99
C ALA A 250 9.56 -9.09 3.09
N SER A 251 8.59 -8.41 3.72
CA SER A 251 8.80 -7.45 4.82
C SER A 251 8.05 -7.91 6.07
N LEU A 252 6.83 -7.39 6.31
CA LEU A 252 6.11 -7.51 7.57
C LEU A 252 5.62 -8.93 7.84
N GLU A 253 5.24 -9.68 6.80
CA GLU A 253 4.85 -11.09 6.96
C GLU A 253 6.05 -11.97 7.30
N TYR A 254 7.23 -11.65 6.73
CA TYR A 254 8.47 -12.30 7.12
C TYR A 254 8.83 -11.98 8.58
N ILE A 255 8.72 -10.72 9.00
CA ILE A 255 8.96 -10.30 10.39
C ILE A 255 8.04 -11.10 11.34
N ALA A 256 6.73 -11.10 11.07
CA ALA A 256 5.76 -11.83 11.88
C ALA A 256 6.03 -13.34 11.93
N ALA A 257 6.40 -13.94 10.79
CA ALA A 257 6.69 -15.38 10.70
C ALA A 257 8.00 -15.78 11.40
N ASN A 258 8.91 -14.84 11.66
CA ASN A 258 10.22 -15.10 12.27
C ASN A 258 10.33 -14.49 13.67
N GLY A 259 9.23 -14.50 14.45
CA GLY A 259 9.21 -14.10 15.85
C GLY A 259 9.07 -12.60 16.10
N GLY A 260 8.85 -11.78 15.07
CA GLY A 260 8.60 -10.34 15.24
C GLY A 260 7.16 -10.05 15.63
N VAL A 261 6.98 -9.16 16.61
CA VAL A 261 5.67 -8.66 17.05
C VAL A 261 5.59 -7.16 16.78
N ILE A 262 4.64 -6.75 15.93
CA ILE A 262 4.40 -5.33 15.64
C ILE A 262 3.73 -4.69 16.85
N THR A 263 4.39 -3.69 17.44
CA THR A 263 3.95 -3.00 18.67
C THR A 263 3.32 -1.64 18.36
N SER A 264 3.75 -0.95 17.31
CA SER A 264 3.15 0.31 16.92
C SER A 264 3.24 0.52 15.42
N ALA A 265 2.16 0.98 14.79
CA ALA A 265 2.17 1.29 13.38
C ALA A 265 1.29 2.49 13.02
N VAL A 266 1.78 3.29 12.06
CA VAL A 266 0.97 4.21 11.26
C VAL A 266 0.74 3.53 9.92
N SER A 267 -0.50 3.11 9.68
CA SER A 267 -0.86 2.31 8.52
C SER A 267 -0.66 3.07 7.22
N LYS A 268 -0.96 4.37 7.21
CA LYS A 268 -0.82 5.25 6.06
C LYS A 268 -0.67 6.72 6.47
N GLN A 269 0.34 7.38 5.93
CA GLN A 269 0.54 8.82 6.07
C GLN A 269 1.10 9.42 4.78
N ALA A 270 0.66 10.64 4.42
CA ALA A 270 1.31 11.42 3.38
C ALA A 270 2.68 11.90 3.88
N TRP A 271 3.74 11.59 3.16
CA TRP A 271 5.08 12.01 3.56
C TRP A 271 5.36 13.44 3.09
N PRO A 272 5.85 14.33 3.97
CA PRO A 272 6.21 15.69 3.60
C PRO A 272 7.38 15.69 2.59
N GLY A 273 7.27 16.55 1.56
CA GLY A 273 8.26 16.70 0.49
C GLY A 273 7.61 16.96 -0.88
N GLU A 274 8.43 17.20 -1.90
CA GLU A 274 7.95 17.38 -3.29
C GLU A 274 7.42 16.08 -3.91
N ALA A 275 7.91 14.93 -3.45
CA ALA A 275 7.44 13.63 -3.87
C ALA A 275 6.19 13.24 -3.07
N VAL A 276 5.00 13.30 -3.71
CA VAL A 276 3.71 12.87 -3.13
C VAL A 276 3.69 11.34 -2.96
N VAL A 277 4.34 10.84 -1.92
CA VAL A 277 4.41 9.42 -1.55
C VAL A 277 3.65 9.20 -0.25
N ASN A 278 2.93 8.08 -0.16
CA ASN A 278 2.36 7.64 1.10
C ASN A 278 3.26 6.57 1.71
N VAL A 279 3.53 6.72 3.01
CA VAL A 279 4.38 5.80 3.78
C VAL A 279 3.60 5.15 4.92
N SER A 280 4.12 4.03 5.37
CA SER A 280 3.78 3.38 6.63
C SER A 280 4.98 3.48 7.57
N ILE A 281 4.71 3.73 8.86
CA ILE A 281 5.73 3.70 9.92
C ILE A 281 5.44 2.48 10.76
N VAL A 282 6.42 1.60 10.97
CA VAL A 282 6.19 0.33 11.67
C VAL A 282 7.29 0.09 12.69
N ASN A 283 6.87 -0.19 13.92
CA ASN A 283 7.71 -0.52 15.06
C ASN A 283 7.40 -1.94 15.52
N TRP A 284 8.44 -2.74 15.77
CA TRP A 284 8.30 -4.12 16.21
C TRP A 284 9.40 -4.52 17.19
N VAL A 285 9.16 -5.60 17.91
CA VAL A 285 10.12 -6.26 18.80
C VAL A 285 10.31 -7.70 18.33
N LYS A 286 11.55 -8.21 18.40
CA LYS A 286 11.85 -9.60 18.08
C LYS A 286 11.73 -10.47 19.32
N GLU A 287 10.94 -11.53 19.25
CA GLU A 287 10.76 -12.55 20.29
C GLU A 287 10.55 -11.92 21.68
N PRO A 288 9.51 -11.08 21.87
CA PRO A 288 9.25 -10.48 23.17
C PRO A 288 8.93 -11.55 24.21
N THR A 289 9.40 -11.35 25.43
CA THR A 289 9.17 -12.26 26.57
C THR A 289 7.86 -11.96 27.31
N GLY A 290 7.23 -10.82 27.06
CA GLY A 290 6.01 -10.34 27.71
C GLY A 290 4.90 -9.92 26.74
N THR A 291 3.78 -9.46 27.30
CA THR A 291 2.70 -8.87 26.49
C THR A 291 3.06 -7.43 26.17
N GLU A 292 3.16 -7.12 24.89
CA GLU A 292 3.41 -5.75 24.42
C GLU A 292 2.08 -5.02 24.22
N ARG A 293 2.02 -3.75 24.63
CA ARG A 293 0.95 -2.84 24.22
C ARG A 293 1.05 -2.61 22.71
N ARG A 294 -0.10 -2.58 22.03
CA ARG A 294 -0.16 -2.47 20.56
C ARG A 294 -1.01 -1.29 20.11
N LEU A 295 -0.40 -0.37 19.35
CA LEU A 295 -1.03 0.86 18.86
C LEU A 295 -1.06 0.88 17.33
N LEU A 296 -2.25 0.94 16.73
CA LEU A 296 -2.45 1.12 15.30
C LEU A 296 -3.15 2.44 15.03
N ASP A 297 -2.51 3.34 14.28
CA ASP A 297 -3.04 4.68 13.98
C ASP A 297 -3.50 5.43 15.26
N SER A 298 -2.66 5.34 16.31
CA SER A 298 -2.92 5.89 17.65
C SER A 298 -4.09 5.26 18.41
N VAL A 299 -4.64 4.14 17.94
CA VAL A 299 -5.69 3.38 18.62
C VAL A 299 -5.12 2.08 19.18
N GLU A 300 -5.42 1.77 20.44
CA GLU A 300 -5.02 0.52 21.07
C GLU A 300 -5.81 -0.66 20.49
N VAL A 301 -5.10 -1.72 20.10
CA VAL A 301 -5.67 -2.91 19.46
C VAL A 301 -5.08 -4.17 20.08
N ALA A 302 -5.84 -5.27 20.07
CA ALA A 302 -5.35 -6.54 20.61
C ALA A 302 -4.15 -7.09 19.81
N GLU A 303 -4.14 -6.94 18.49
CA GLU A 303 -3.06 -7.43 17.61
C GLU A 303 -2.98 -6.63 16.32
N ILE A 304 -1.75 -6.34 15.87
CA ILE A 304 -1.47 -5.69 14.57
C ILE A 304 -0.94 -6.74 13.62
N THR A 305 -1.66 -6.97 12.52
CA THR A 305 -1.27 -7.92 11.47
C THR A 305 -0.20 -7.34 10.54
N SER A 306 0.43 -8.19 9.73
CA SER A 306 1.38 -7.77 8.68
C SER A 306 0.75 -6.88 7.60
N ALA A 307 -0.59 -6.80 7.54
CA ALA A 307 -1.33 -5.87 6.69
C ALA A 307 -1.51 -4.47 7.34
N LEU A 308 -0.96 -4.25 8.54
CA LEU A 308 -1.16 -3.06 9.37
C LEU A 308 -2.65 -2.81 9.64
N ARG A 309 -3.34 -3.89 10.01
CA ARG A 309 -4.74 -3.89 10.45
C ARG A 309 -4.85 -4.56 11.81
N SER A 310 -5.84 -4.18 12.60
CA SER A 310 -6.23 -4.99 13.76
C SER A 310 -6.61 -6.39 13.29
N ARG A 311 -6.22 -7.46 14.00
CA ARG A 311 -6.56 -8.85 13.64
C ARG A 311 -8.07 -9.08 13.52
N GLU A 312 -8.86 -8.44 14.38
CA GLU A 312 -10.33 -8.48 14.31
C GLU A 312 -10.87 -7.86 13.02
N ARG A 313 -10.07 -7.01 12.37
CA ARG A 313 -10.39 -6.27 11.15
C ARG A 313 -9.58 -6.71 9.93
N ASP A 314 -8.71 -7.72 10.05
CA ASP A 314 -7.91 -8.20 8.93
C ASP A 314 -8.69 -9.22 8.08
N VAL A 315 -9.47 -8.67 7.15
CA VAL A 315 -10.18 -9.47 6.15
C VAL A 315 -9.26 -10.01 5.05
N SER A 316 -7.97 -9.65 5.01
CA SER A 316 -7.07 -10.08 3.92
C SER A 316 -6.80 -11.60 3.89
N VAL A 317 -7.18 -12.30 4.95
CA VAL A 317 -7.12 -13.77 5.06
C VAL A 317 -8.30 -14.48 4.38
N ALA A 318 -9.21 -13.74 3.75
CA ALA A 318 -10.34 -14.31 3.02
C ALA A 318 -9.89 -15.25 1.89
N ARG A 319 -10.58 -16.38 1.76
CA ARG A 319 -10.27 -17.41 0.76
C ARG A 319 -11.09 -17.19 -0.50
N ARG A 320 -10.57 -17.62 -1.65
CA ARG A 320 -11.34 -17.58 -2.90
C ARG A 320 -12.48 -18.59 -2.83
N LEU A 321 -13.66 -18.17 -3.26
CA LEU A 321 -14.85 -18.99 -3.31
C LEU A 321 -15.01 -19.58 -4.71
N SER A 322 -15.21 -20.89 -4.82
CA SER A 322 -15.33 -21.61 -6.08
C SER A 322 -16.49 -21.09 -6.94
N ALA A 323 -17.62 -20.76 -6.34
CA ALA A 323 -18.80 -20.22 -7.04
C ALA A 323 -18.53 -18.89 -7.77
N ASN A 324 -17.52 -18.12 -7.35
CA ASN A 324 -17.17 -16.84 -7.95
C ASN A 324 -16.24 -17.00 -9.17
N ALA A 325 -15.73 -18.20 -9.43
CA ALA A 325 -14.81 -18.44 -10.53
C ALA A 325 -15.46 -18.16 -11.90
N GLY A 326 -14.69 -17.57 -12.83
CA GLY A 326 -15.15 -17.34 -14.19
C GLY A 326 -16.24 -16.28 -14.35
N ARG A 327 -16.45 -15.40 -13.36
CA ARG A 327 -17.48 -14.34 -13.40
C ARG A 327 -16.95 -12.92 -13.40
N CYS A 328 -15.68 -12.70 -13.03
CA CYS A 328 -15.06 -11.38 -13.04
C CYS A 328 -13.67 -11.43 -13.68
N PHE A 329 -13.39 -10.50 -14.58
CA PHE A 329 -12.19 -10.45 -15.40
C PHE A 329 -11.68 -9.02 -15.55
N TYR A 330 -10.44 -8.86 -15.99
CA TYR A 330 -9.99 -7.60 -16.60
C TYR A 330 -10.40 -7.57 -18.07
N GLY A 331 -10.37 -6.39 -18.71
CA GLY A 331 -10.49 -6.28 -20.16
C GLY A 331 -9.21 -6.72 -20.92
N PRO A 332 -9.32 -7.08 -22.22
CA PRO A 332 -8.18 -7.47 -23.05
C PRO A 332 -7.07 -6.41 -23.10
N ILE A 333 -5.81 -6.83 -23.29
CA ILE A 333 -4.64 -5.94 -23.37
C ILE A 333 -4.17 -5.82 -24.82
N PRO A 334 -4.45 -4.70 -25.52
CA PRO A 334 -4.05 -4.54 -26.91
C PRO A 334 -2.54 -4.43 -27.10
N ALA A 335 -1.85 -3.72 -26.19
CA ALA A 335 -0.42 -3.41 -26.23
C ALA A 335 0.03 -2.86 -27.60
N GLY A 336 -0.35 -1.61 -27.86
CA GLY A 336 -0.02 -0.84 -29.06
C GLY A 336 -1.15 0.14 -29.36
N LYS A 337 -0.87 1.44 -29.46
CA LYS A 337 -1.91 2.46 -29.71
C LYS A 337 -2.53 2.32 -31.10
N GLY A 338 -1.80 1.73 -32.05
CA GLY A 338 -2.27 1.49 -33.42
C GLY A 338 -3.47 0.55 -33.58
N PHE A 339 -3.92 -0.12 -32.53
CA PHE A 339 -5.20 -0.86 -32.54
C PHE A 339 -6.41 0.07 -32.34
N ILE A 340 -6.23 1.23 -31.70
CA ILE A 340 -7.32 2.11 -31.30
C ILE A 340 -7.62 3.08 -32.45
N LEU A 341 -8.90 3.25 -32.75
CA LEU A 341 -9.42 4.12 -33.79
C LEU A 341 -10.28 5.23 -33.17
N ASP A 342 -10.21 6.42 -33.76
CA ASP A 342 -11.22 7.45 -33.56
C ASP A 342 -12.55 7.06 -34.26
N LYS A 343 -13.61 7.81 -33.95
CA LYS A 343 -14.96 7.55 -34.49
C LYS A 343 -15.02 7.70 -36.00
N GLU A 344 -14.25 8.63 -36.58
CA GLU A 344 -14.29 8.90 -38.03
C GLU A 344 -13.69 7.74 -38.83
N ARG A 345 -12.49 7.28 -38.45
CA ARG A 345 -11.86 6.11 -39.06
C ARG A 345 -12.69 4.86 -38.88
N ALA A 346 -13.27 4.66 -37.69
CA ALA A 346 -14.14 3.51 -37.44
C ALA A 346 -15.39 3.54 -38.33
N ARG A 347 -16.06 4.69 -38.47
CA ARG A 347 -17.19 4.85 -39.40
C ARG A 347 -16.78 4.57 -40.84
N ALA A 348 -15.60 5.04 -41.26
CA ALA A 348 -15.08 4.76 -42.59
C ALA A 348 -14.90 3.26 -42.84
N PHE A 349 -14.45 2.48 -41.84
CA PHE A 349 -14.40 1.01 -41.93
C PHE A 349 -15.79 0.38 -41.99
N LEU A 350 -16.70 0.81 -41.12
CA LEU A 350 -18.03 0.22 -40.99
C LEU A 350 -18.95 0.55 -42.18
N ALA A 351 -18.68 1.63 -42.91
CA ALA A 351 -19.42 2.02 -44.11
C ALA A 351 -19.01 1.26 -45.38
N ARG A 352 -17.95 0.43 -45.31
CA ARG A 352 -17.46 -0.32 -46.46
C ARG A 352 -18.39 -1.44 -46.86
N SER A 353 -18.62 -1.60 -48.16
CA SER A 353 -19.45 -2.66 -48.74
C SER A 353 -18.63 -3.85 -49.27
N ASP A 354 -17.32 -3.69 -49.46
CA ASP A 354 -16.43 -4.74 -49.98
C ASP A 354 -16.15 -5.85 -48.96
N GLN A 355 -16.23 -5.53 -47.67
CA GLN A 355 -16.10 -6.49 -46.57
C GLN A 355 -16.83 -5.95 -45.33
N SER A 356 -17.51 -6.82 -44.59
CA SER A 356 -18.10 -6.45 -43.30
C SER A 356 -17.02 -6.31 -42.23
N TYR A 357 -16.59 -5.08 -41.94
CA TYR A 357 -15.61 -4.82 -40.88
C TYR A 357 -16.18 -4.90 -39.46
N ARG A 358 -17.50 -5.11 -39.30
CA ARG A 358 -18.17 -5.21 -37.99
C ARG A 358 -17.63 -6.35 -37.11
N ASP A 359 -17.03 -7.36 -37.73
CA ASP A 359 -16.45 -8.52 -37.04
C ASP A 359 -15.13 -8.22 -36.31
N VAL A 360 -14.42 -7.19 -36.75
CA VAL A 360 -13.09 -6.82 -36.26
C VAL A 360 -13.01 -5.37 -35.77
N ILE A 361 -13.94 -4.49 -36.12
CA ILE A 361 -14.02 -3.13 -35.61
C ILE A 361 -15.12 -3.06 -34.56
N ARG A 362 -14.71 -2.90 -33.30
CA ARG A 362 -15.61 -2.90 -32.14
C ARG A 362 -15.55 -1.56 -31.41
N PRO A 363 -16.63 -1.09 -30.78
CA PRO A 363 -16.56 0.01 -29.83
C PRO A 363 -15.59 -0.36 -28.72
N TYR A 364 -14.84 0.63 -28.24
CA TYR A 364 -13.83 0.42 -27.23
C TYR A 364 -14.13 1.26 -26.01
N LEU A 365 -14.62 0.60 -24.97
CA LEU A 365 -15.05 1.26 -23.74
C LEU A 365 -13.89 1.37 -22.76
N GLY A 366 -13.60 2.59 -22.34
CA GLY A 366 -12.60 2.94 -21.34
C GLY A 366 -13.20 3.29 -19.98
N GLY A 367 -12.36 3.31 -18.94
CA GLY A 367 -12.76 3.84 -17.63
C GLY A 367 -13.13 5.34 -17.68
N GLU A 368 -12.48 6.11 -18.56
CA GLU A 368 -12.80 7.53 -18.80
C GLU A 368 -14.20 7.72 -19.38
N ASP A 369 -14.65 6.82 -20.26
CA ASP A 369 -15.97 6.88 -20.86
C ASP A 369 -17.05 6.68 -19.78
N ILE A 370 -16.89 5.67 -18.91
CA ILE A 370 -17.79 5.45 -17.77
C ILE A 370 -17.79 6.63 -16.80
N ALA A 371 -16.62 7.21 -16.55
CA ALA A 371 -16.44 8.28 -15.59
C ALA A 371 -17.06 9.61 -16.04
N ASN A 372 -16.95 9.94 -17.34
CA ASN A 372 -17.13 11.30 -17.84
C ASN A 372 -18.25 11.42 -18.87
N ASP A 373 -18.56 10.38 -19.65
CA ASP A 373 -19.62 10.44 -20.64
C ASP A 373 -21.01 10.35 -19.97
N PRO A 374 -21.95 11.25 -20.29
CA PRO A 374 -23.31 11.23 -19.73
C PRO A 374 -24.09 9.94 -19.98
N LYS A 375 -23.81 9.24 -21.08
CA LYS A 375 -24.44 7.96 -21.45
C LYS A 375 -23.57 6.75 -21.14
N GLN A 376 -22.33 6.98 -20.70
CA GLN A 376 -21.30 5.95 -20.53
C GLN A 376 -21.00 5.22 -21.85
N GLU A 377 -21.11 5.92 -22.97
CA GLU A 377 -20.86 5.38 -24.31
C GLU A 377 -19.36 5.39 -24.68
N PRO A 378 -18.89 4.41 -25.48
CA PRO A 378 -17.53 4.42 -26.00
C PRO A 378 -17.19 5.68 -26.79
N SER A 379 -16.10 6.37 -26.42
CA SER A 379 -15.57 7.50 -27.20
C SER A 379 -14.77 7.04 -28.42
N ARG A 380 -14.34 5.78 -28.45
CA ARG A 380 -13.35 5.23 -29.39
C ARG A 380 -13.78 3.84 -29.89
N PHE A 381 -13.07 3.36 -30.91
CA PHE A 381 -13.20 2.01 -31.44
C PHE A 381 -11.86 1.29 -31.40
N ILE A 382 -11.86 -0.01 -31.62
CA ILE A 382 -10.65 -0.84 -31.64
C ILE A 382 -10.72 -1.90 -32.74
N ILE A 383 -9.57 -2.18 -33.33
CA ILE A 383 -9.35 -3.31 -34.24
C ILE A 383 -9.07 -4.55 -33.39
N ASP A 384 -10.03 -5.46 -33.29
CA ASP A 384 -9.98 -6.70 -32.54
C ASP A 384 -10.14 -7.92 -33.44
N PHE A 385 -9.00 -8.48 -33.87
CA PHE A 385 -8.99 -9.75 -34.60
C PHE A 385 -9.32 -10.97 -33.71
N GLY A 386 -9.42 -10.80 -32.39
CA GLY A 386 -9.67 -11.88 -31.44
C GLY A 386 -8.57 -12.94 -31.48
N LEU A 387 -8.95 -14.19 -31.75
CA LEU A 387 -8.04 -15.34 -31.84
C LEU A 387 -7.74 -15.77 -33.28
N ARG A 388 -8.15 -14.99 -34.28
CA ARG A 388 -7.96 -15.31 -35.70
C ARG A 388 -6.48 -15.48 -36.06
N SER A 389 -6.17 -16.50 -36.85
CA SER A 389 -4.90 -16.69 -37.57
C SER A 389 -4.57 -15.47 -38.43
N LEU A 390 -3.34 -15.40 -38.94
CA LEU A 390 -2.97 -14.29 -39.81
C LEU A 390 -3.74 -14.37 -41.13
N GLU A 391 -3.93 -15.59 -41.63
CA GLU A 391 -4.69 -15.93 -42.82
C GLU A 391 -6.15 -15.46 -42.71
N GLU A 392 -6.82 -15.73 -41.58
CA GLU A 392 -8.17 -15.22 -41.32
C GLU A 392 -8.19 -13.70 -41.15
N ALA A 393 -7.14 -13.09 -40.59
CA ALA A 393 -7.05 -11.63 -40.47
C ALA A 393 -6.82 -10.95 -41.84
N MET A 394 -6.24 -11.64 -42.82
CA MET A 394 -6.04 -11.14 -44.19
C MET A 394 -7.36 -10.92 -44.94
N ALA A 395 -8.47 -11.52 -44.48
CA ALA A 395 -9.82 -11.22 -44.98
C ALA A 395 -10.25 -9.76 -44.70
N TYR A 396 -9.54 -9.03 -43.82
CA TYR A 396 -9.80 -7.63 -43.49
C TYR A 396 -8.56 -6.76 -43.83
N PRO A 397 -8.22 -6.61 -45.12
CA PRO A 397 -6.93 -6.09 -45.56
C PRO A 397 -6.64 -4.67 -45.06
N GLU A 398 -7.64 -3.79 -45.04
CA GLU A 398 -7.44 -2.40 -44.61
C GLU A 398 -7.20 -2.28 -43.10
N ALA A 399 -7.90 -3.08 -42.28
CA ALA A 399 -7.66 -3.12 -40.84
C ALA A 399 -6.28 -3.73 -40.53
N LEU A 400 -5.92 -4.81 -41.23
CA LEU A 400 -4.61 -5.45 -41.06
C LEU A 400 -3.47 -4.52 -41.49
N LYS A 401 -3.66 -3.71 -42.53
CA LYS A 401 -2.72 -2.69 -42.99
C LYS A 401 -2.46 -1.65 -41.90
N VAL A 402 -3.49 -1.15 -41.23
CA VAL A 402 -3.35 -0.21 -40.09
C VAL A 402 -2.51 -0.83 -38.98
N VAL A 403 -2.86 -2.05 -38.54
CA VAL A 403 -2.12 -2.73 -37.47
C VAL A 403 -0.68 -3.03 -37.89
N ARG A 404 -0.44 -3.39 -39.15
CA ARG A 404 0.91 -3.64 -39.68
C ARG A 404 1.78 -2.38 -39.65
N LEU A 405 1.22 -1.23 -40.01
CA LEU A 405 1.95 0.04 -40.05
C LEU A 405 2.20 0.60 -38.65
N LEU A 406 1.20 0.52 -37.76
CA LEU A 406 1.22 1.24 -36.48
C LEU A 406 1.58 0.38 -35.27
N VAL A 407 1.41 -0.94 -35.33
CA VAL A 407 1.64 -1.84 -34.18
C VAL A 407 2.88 -2.71 -34.39
N LYS A 408 3.05 -3.29 -35.59
CA LYS A 408 4.15 -4.23 -35.85
C LYS A 408 5.54 -3.65 -35.53
N PRO A 409 5.89 -2.39 -35.89
CA PRO A 409 7.22 -1.84 -35.59
C PRO A 409 7.52 -1.81 -34.08
N GLU A 410 6.55 -1.42 -33.25
CA GLU A 410 6.69 -1.43 -31.78
C GLU A 410 6.82 -2.87 -31.25
N ARG A 411 6.06 -3.81 -31.84
CA ARG A 411 6.10 -5.22 -31.44
C ARG A 411 7.43 -5.88 -31.74
N ASP A 412 8.03 -5.60 -32.91
CA ASP A 412 9.29 -6.21 -33.33
C ASP A 412 10.44 -5.90 -32.36
N GLN A 413 10.39 -4.76 -31.66
CA GLN A 413 11.38 -4.35 -30.65
C GLN A 413 11.14 -5.01 -29.28
N THR A 414 9.98 -5.62 -29.04
CA THR A 414 9.66 -6.26 -27.75
C THR A 414 10.46 -7.55 -27.56
N ARG A 415 11.03 -7.78 -26.37
CA ARG A 415 11.76 -9.02 -26.02
C ARG A 415 10.92 -10.31 -26.07
N ARG A 416 9.61 -10.23 -25.82
CA ARG A 416 8.69 -11.39 -25.83
C ARG A 416 8.41 -11.89 -27.25
N LYS A 417 8.94 -13.09 -27.58
CA LYS A 417 8.76 -13.75 -28.90
C LYS A 417 7.30 -13.86 -29.32
N ALA A 418 6.41 -14.18 -28.39
CA ALA A 418 4.98 -14.36 -28.65
C ALA A 418 4.27 -13.08 -29.13
N TYR A 419 4.77 -11.90 -28.75
CA TYR A 419 4.22 -10.61 -29.15
C TYR A 419 4.67 -10.23 -30.56
N ARG A 420 5.92 -10.57 -30.93
CA ARG A 420 6.45 -10.42 -32.30
C ARG A 420 5.74 -11.35 -33.27
N ALA A 421 5.62 -12.63 -32.90
CA ALA A 421 5.04 -13.66 -33.76
C ALA A 421 3.53 -13.46 -34.01
N ARG A 422 2.82 -12.76 -33.14
CA ARG A 422 1.37 -12.52 -33.22
C ARG A 422 1.04 -11.03 -33.15
N TRP A 423 1.80 -10.21 -33.89
CA TRP A 423 1.72 -8.75 -33.85
C TRP A 423 0.33 -8.18 -34.19
N TRP A 424 -0.50 -8.94 -34.93
CA TRP A 424 -1.86 -8.55 -35.30
C TRP A 424 -2.90 -8.84 -34.21
N ARG A 425 -2.53 -9.60 -33.16
CA ARG A 425 -3.41 -9.92 -32.04
C ARG A 425 -3.07 -9.03 -30.84
N PHE A 426 -4.06 -8.87 -29.96
CA PHE A 426 -3.82 -8.32 -28.63
C PHE A 426 -2.78 -9.14 -27.88
N ALA A 427 -2.00 -8.47 -27.03
CA ALA A 427 -1.03 -9.14 -26.16
C ALA A 427 -1.72 -10.19 -25.27
N GLU A 428 -2.84 -9.80 -24.67
CA GLU A 428 -3.71 -10.68 -23.89
C GLU A 428 -5.14 -10.59 -24.42
N PRO A 429 -5.60 -11.56 -25.23
CA PRO A 429 -6.95 -11.53 -25.83
C PRO A 429 -8.06 -11.93 -24.84
N LEU A 430 -7.70 -12.47 -23.67
CA LEU A 430 -8.59 -12.90 -22.57
C LEU A 430 -9.76 -13.80 -23.00
N VAL A 431 -9.42 -15.02 -23.42
CA VAL A 431 -10.37 -16.03 -23.93
C VAL A 431 -11.46 -16.36 -22.90
N ALA A 432 -11.11 -16.51 -21.62
CA ALA A 432 -12.08 -16.85 -20.58
C ALA A 432 -13.16 -15.78 -20.41
N MET A 433 -12.76 -14.50 -20.44
CA MET A 433 -13.69 -13.37 -20.40
C MET A 433 -14.65 -13.41 -21.60
N ARG A 434 -14.12 -13.59 -22.82
CA ARG A 434 -14.94 -13.64 -24.04
C ARG A 434 -15.96 -14.77 -24.00
N LYS A 435 -15.55 -15.95 -23.53
CA LYS A 435 -16.46 -17.10 -23.36
C LYS A 435 -17.55 -16.81 -22.35
N ALA A 436 -17.22 -16.15 -21.23
CA ALA A 436 -18.17 -15.85 -20.17
C ALA A 436 -19.24 -14.82 -20.57
N ILE A 437 -18.89 -13.82 -21.39
CA ILE A 437 -19.84 -12.77 -21.82
C ILE A 437 -20.59 -13.12 -23.11
N ALA A 438 -20.10 -14.08 -23.92
CA ALA A 438 -20.71 -14.44 -25.20
C ALA A 438 -22.20 -14.87 -25.14
N PRO A 439 -22.67 -15.63 -24.14
CA PRO A 439 -24.09 -16.01 -24.07
C PRO A 439 -24.99 -14.92 -23.48
N LEU A 440 -24.42 -13.83 -22.95
CA LEU A 440 -25.17 -12.81 -22.23
C LEU A 440 -25.73 -11.76 -23.20
N SER A 441 -26.90 -11.22 -22.89
CA SER A 441 -27.50 -10.11 -23.65
C SER A 441 -26.81 -8.76 -23.40
N ARG A 442 -26.19 -8.63 -22.22
CA ARG A 442 -25.41 -7.49 -21.73
C ARG A 442 -24.47 -7.97 -20.62
N TYR A 443 -23.50 -7.16 -20.23
CA TYR A 443 -22.65 -7.45 -19.07
C TYR A 443 -22.36 -6.19 -18.27
N ILE A 444 -21.81 -6.34 -17.07
CA ILE A 444 -21.48 -5.19 -16.22
C ILE A 444 -20.01 -4.79 -16.46
N GLY A 445 -19.79 -3.53 -16.85
CA GLY A 445 -18.48 -2.90 -16.92
C GLY A 445 -18.21 -2.11 -15.65
N GLY A 446 -17.02 -2.25 -15.08
CA GLY A 446 -16.58 -1.48 -13.91
C GLY A 446 -15.25 -0.76 -14.15
N THR A 447 -15.07 0.45 -13.63
CA THR A 447 -13.75 1.11 -13.65
C THR A 447 -12.70 0.27 -12.91
N ALA A 448 -11.45 0.21 -13.39
CA ALA A 448 -10.39 -0.49 -12.66
C ALA A 448 -9.81 0.34 -11.50
N THR A 449 -9.89 1.66 -11.59
CA THR A 449 -9.32 2.60 -10.62
C THR A 449 -10.26 3.79 -10.36
N GLY A 450 -10.25 4.32 -9.14
CA GLY A 450 -10.90 5.60 -8.78
C GLY A 450 -11.23 5.71 -7.29
N LYS A 451 -11.83 6.83 -6.86
CA LYS A 451 -12.36 7.00 -5.48
C LYS A 451 -13.40 5.92 -5.13
N ARG A 452 -14.15 5.50 -6.15
CA ARG A 452 -15.15 4.42 -6.13
C ARG A 452 -15.10 3.67 -7.45
N ILE A 453 -15.60 2.43 -7.45
CA ILE A 453 -15.80 1.69 -8.69
C ILE A 453 -17.13 2.14 -9.28
N LEU A 454 -17.09 2.58 -10.52
CA LEU A 454 -18.27 3.01 -11.26
C LEU A 454 -18.70 1.88 -12.18
N PHE A 455 -19.99 1.55 -12.16
CA PHE A 455 -20.55 0.44 -12.92
C PHE A 455 -21.54 0.93 -13.98
N CYS A 456 -21.50 0.33 -15.17
CA CYS A 456 -22.49 0.52 -16.23
C CYS A 456 -22.84 -0.81 -16.91
N TRP A 457 -23.96 -0.81 -17.62
CA TRP A 457 -24.31 -1.89 -18.54
C TRP A 457 -23.52 -1.72 -19.84
N VAL A 458 -23.04 -2.84 -20.38
CA VAL A 458 -22.26 -2.88 -21.61
C VAL A 458 -22.79 -3.95 -22.54
N GLU A 459 -22.91 -3.63 -23.82
CA GLU A 459 -23.36 -4.58 -24.82
C GLU A 459 -22.24 -5.56 -25.24
N PRO A 460 -22.54 -6.85 -25.53
CA PRO A 460 -21.52 -7.88 -25.80
C PRO A 460 -20.59 -7.59 -27.00
N TRP A 461 -21.03 -6.78 -27.96
CA TRP A 461 -20.22 -6.40 -29.11
C TRP A 461 -19.14 -5.35 -28.78
N THR A 462 -19.29 -4.63 -27.66
CA THR A 462 -18.32 -3.63 -27.18
C THR A 462 -17.12 -4.32 -26.52
N CYS A 463 -15.91 -3.94 -26.94
CA CYS A 463 -14.67 -4.41 -26.34
C CYS A 463 -14.33 -3.55 -25.11
N PRO A 464 -14.23 -4.14 -23.90
CA PRO A 464 -13.81 -3.41 -22.72
C PRO A 464 -12.29 -3.19 -22.76
N SER A 465 -11.83 -2.05 -22.25
CA SER A 465 -10.39 -1.79 -22.11
C SER A 465 -9.75 -2.55 -20.95
N ASN A 466 -8.43 -2.71 -20.98
CA ASN A 466 -7.66 -3.23 -19.84
C ASN A 466 -7.66 -2.30 -18.62
N ALA A 467 -8.24 -1.10 -18.72
CA ALA A 467 -8.50 -0.18 -17.61
C ALA A 467 -9.88 -0.42 -16.97
N MET A 468 -10.54 -1.53 -17.30
CA MET A 468 -11.84 -1.92 -16.77
C MET A 468 -11.81 -3.33 -16.17
N ASN A 469 -12.76 -3.56 -15.26
CA ASN A 469 -13.21 -4.88 -14.85
C ASN A 469 -14.49 -5.24 -15.62
N VAL A 470 -14.64 -6.52 -15.91
CA VAL A 470 -15.77 -7.11 -16.63
C VAL A 470 -16.41 -8.11 -15.71
N PHE A 471 -17.70 -7.94 -15.40
CA PHE A 471 -18.46 -8.89 -14.61
C PHE A 471 -19.52 -9.54 -15.50
N ALA A 472 -19.43 -10.85 -15.66
CA ALA A 472 -20.26 -11.65 -16.55
C ALA A 472 -21.62 -11.98 -15.90
N PHE A 473 -22.43 -10.93 -15.72
CA PHE A 473 -23.82 -10.98 -15.26
C PHE A 473 -24.68 -10.10 -16.16
N ASP A 474 -25.90 -10.51 -16.45
CA ASP A 474 -26.89 -9.73 -17.20
C ASP A 474 -28.13 -9.34 -16.37
N ASP A 475 -28.15 -9.68 -15.09
CA ASP A 475 -29.25 -9.44 -14.14
C ASP A 475 -29.04 -8.22 -13.23
N ASP A 476 -30.15 -7.57 -12.88
CA ASP A 476 -30.13 -6.37 -12.03
C ASP A 476 -29.76 -6.67 -10.56
N TYR A 477 -29.93 -7.92 -10.11
CA TYR A 477 -29.51 -8.32 -8.76
C TYR A 477 -27.99 -8.18 -8.60
N ALA A 478 -27.22 -8.72 -9.54
CA ALA A 478 -25.77 -8.62 -9.53
C ALA A 478 -25.29 -7.17 -9.58
N MET A 479 -25.93 -6.35 -10.42
CA MET A 479 -25.65 -4.92 -10.50
C MET A 479 -25.94 -4.19 -9.18
N GLY A 480 -27.04 -4.52 -8.50
CA GLY A 480 -27.40 -3.99 -7.19
C GLY A 480 -26.38 -4.35 -6.12
N VAL A 481 -26.02 -5.63 -5.99
CA VAL A 481 -25.03 -6.08 -5.00
C VAL A 481 -23.67 -5.41 -5.23
N LEU A 482 -23.18 -5.36 -6.48
CA LEU A 482 -21.90 -4.72 -6.80
C LEU A 482 -21.89 -3.22 -6.50
N SER A 483 -23.03 -2.54 -6.69
CA SER A 483 -23.19 -1.10 -6.45
C SER A 483 -23.41 -0.74 -4.97
N SER A 484 -23.55 -1.73 -4.08
CA SER A 484 -23.76 -1.51 -2.64
C SER A 484 -22.50 -1.03 -1.91
N ARG A 485 -22.69 -0.35 -0.78
CA ARG A 485 -21.64 0.02 0.15
C ARG A 485 -20.96 -1.21 0.76
N ILE A 486 -21.69 -2.30 0.95
CA ILE A 486 -21.13 -3.57 1.48
C ILE A 486 -20.08 -4.12 0.51
N HIS A 487 -20.39 -4.25 -0.78
CA HIS A 487 -19.40 -4.68 -1.77
C HIS A 487 -18.26 -3.67 -1.91
N THR A 488 -18.58 -2.37 -1.90
CA THR A 488 -17.56 -1.31 -1.97
C THR A 488 -16.58 -1.37 -0.80
N ALA A 489 -17.07 -1.59 0.43
CA ALA A 489 -16.24 -1.72 1.63
C ALA A 489 -15.35 -2.96 1.56
N TRP A 490 -15.90 -4.10 1.12
CA TRP A 490 -15.12 -5.32 0.90
C TRP A 490 -14.04 -5.12 -0.16
N ALA A 491 -14.42 -4.57 -1.31
CA ALA A 491 -13.50 -4.31 -2.41
C ALA A 491 -12.35 -3.39 -1.97
N LYS A 492 -12.63 -2.34 -1.19
CA LYS A 492 -11.61 -1.44 -0.62
C LYS A 492 -10.66 -2.17 0.32
N SER A 493 -11.15 -3.09 1.15
CA SER A 493 -10.32 -3.86 2.06
C SER A 493 -9.47 -4.94 1.36
N GLN A 494 -9.96 -5.48 0.25
CA GLN A 494 -9.32 -6.58 -0.48
C GLN A 494 -8.45 -6.15 -1.67
N SER A 495 -8.56 -4.90 -2.13
CA SER A 495 -7.87 -4.41 -3.32
C SER A 495 -6.63 -3.60 -2.98
N SER A 496 -5.68 -3.52 -3.93
CA SER A 496 -4.56 -2.58 -3.83
C SER A 496 -5.02 -1.12 -4.00
N THR A 497 -4.19 -0.17 -3.57
CA THR A 497 -4.40 1.27 -3.81
C THR A 497 -3.43 1.82 -4.84
N LEU A 498 -3.87 2.76 -5.68
CA LEU A 498 -2.99 3.63 -6.46
C LEU A 498 -3.04 5.02 -5.84
N ARG A 499 -1.98 5.39 -5.12
CA ARG A 499 -1.95 6.58 -4.22
C ARG A 499 -3.03 6.50 -3.14
N VAL A 500 -4.22 7.06 -3.41
CA VAL A 500 -5.38 7.06 -2.51
C VAL A 500 -6.58 6.30 -3.08
N ASP A 501 -6.61 6.09 -4.39
CA ASP A 501 -7.74 5.48 -5.08
C ASP A 501 -7.68 3.96 -5.02
N ILE A 502 -8.86 3.32 -4.97
CA ILE A 502 -8.94 1.87 -5.08
C ILE A 502 -8.49 1.45 -6.47
N ARG A 503 -7.68 0.40 -6.55
CA ARG A 503 -7.40 -0.35 -7.79
C ARG A 503 -7.99 -1.74 -7.65
N TYR A 504 -9.20 -1.91 -8.18
CA TYR A 504 -9.98 -3.13 -8.01
C TYR A 504 -9.20 -4.35 -8.51
N THR A 505 -9.22 -5.40 -7.69
CA THR A 505 -8.49 -6.64 -7.97
C THR A 505 -9.49 -7.79 -8.01
N PRO A 506 -9.95 -8.27 -9.19
CA PRO A 506 -10.93 -9.34 -9.32
C PRO A 506 -10.61 -10.58 -8.49
N THR A 507 -9.34 -10.94 -8.38
CA THR A 507 -8.92 -12.16 -7.68
C THR A 507 -9.02 -12.10 -6.17
N THR A 508 -8.91 -10.91 -5.56
CA THR A 508 -8.95 -10.72 -4.10
C THR A 508 -10.24 -10.03 -3.65
N ALA A 509 -10.80 -9.12 -4.43
CA ALA A 509 -12.08 -8.48 -4.14
C ALA A 509 -13.24 -9.38 -4.53
N PHE A 510 -13.48 -9.56 -5.83
CA PHE A 510 -14.61 -10.37 -6.31
C PHE A 510 -14.46 -11.85 -5.94
N GLY A 511 -13.27 -12.42 -6.15
CA GLY A 511 -13.03 -13.85 -5.96
C GLY A 511 -13.21 -14.35 -4.53
N THR A 512 -13.15 -13.46 -3.53
CA THR A 512 -13.34 -13.82 -2.10
C THR A 512 -14.68 -13.33 -1.55
N PHE A 513 -15.42 -12.50 -2.28
CA PHE A 513 -16.66 -11.89 -1.80
C PHE A 513 -17.77 -12.94 -1.65
N PRO A 514 -18.27 -13.20 -0.43
CA PRO A 514 -19.47 -14.00 -0.24
C PRO A 514 -20.68 -13.23 -0.75
N TRP A 515 -21.47 -13.81 -1.64
CA TRP A 515 -22.67 -13.21 -2.17
C TRP A 515 -23.88 -13.50 -1.29
N PRO A 516 -24.85 -12.58 -1.17
CA PRO A 516 -26.12 -12.90 -0.55
C PRO A 516 -26.92 -13.86 -1.46
N SER A 517 -27.92 -14.53 -0.90
CA SER A 517 -28.79 -15.45 -1.65
C SER A 517 -30.29 -15.16 -1.52
N ARG A 518 -30.70 -14.33 -0.56
CA ARG A 518 -32.12 -14.01 -0.29
C ARG A 518 -32.52 -12.68 -0.93
N ASN A 519 -33.84 -12.42 -0.99
CA ASN A 519 -34.41 -11.12 -1.37
C ASN A 519 -33.89 -10.53 -2.70
N ARG A 520 -33.60 -11.40 -3.69
CA ARG A 520 -33.02 -11.00 -4.98
C ARG A 520 -33.91 -10.01 -5.74
N ASP A 521 -35.22 -10.20 -5.70
CA ASP A 521 -36.18 -9.35 -6.42
C ASP A 521 -36.21 -7.92 -5.87
N ALA A 522 -36.14 -7.76 -4.54
CA ALA A 522 -36.10 -6.45 -3.91
C ALA A 522 -34.82 -5.68 -4.29
N VAL A 523 -33.66 -6.34 -4.24
CA VAL A 523 -32.38 -5.75 -4.67
C VAL A 523 -32.41 -5.40 -6.16
N SER A 524 -33.00 -6.26 -7.00
CA SER A 524 -33.13 -6.03 -8.44
C SER A 524 -33.99 -4.81 -8.76
N ASP A 525 -35.13 -4.66 -8.07
CA ASP A 525 -36.05 -3.53 -8.29
C ASP A 525 -35.41 -2.19 -7.92
N ILE A 526 -34.77 -2.13 -6.75
CA ILE A 526 -34.07 -0.93 -6.30
C ILE A 526 -32.90 -0.62 -7.25
N SER A 527 -32.16 -1.63 -7.70
CA SER A 527 -31.07 -1.46 -8.67
C SER A 527 -31.56 -0.83 -9.97
N ARG A 528 -32.68 -1.30 -10.53
CA ARG A 528 -33.28 -0.71 -11.73
C ARG A 528 -33.66 0.74 -11.53
N ARG A 529 -34.36 1.07 -10.44
CA ARG A 529 -34.78 2.43 -10.08
C ARG A 529 -33.56 3.35 -9.92
N LEU A 530 -32.52 2.88 -9.24
CA LEU A 530 -31.27 3.61 -9.04
C LEU A 530 -30.58 3.92 -10.37
N ILE A 531 -30.40 2.91 -11.24
CA ILE A 531 -29.73 3.09 -12.53
C ILE A 531 -30.53 4.02 -13.43
N ALA A 532 -31.85 3.86 -13.51
CA ALA A 532 -32.72 4.72 -14.29
C ALA A 532 -32.57 6.18 -13.83
N ARG A 533 -32.69 6.42 -12.51
CA ARG A 533 -32.59 7.77 -11.94
C ARG A 533 -31.21 8.40 -12.17
N ARG A 534 -30.16 7.61 -11.99
CA ARG A 534 -28.78 8.00 -12.25
C ARG A 534 -28.59 8.45 -13.71
N SER A 535 -29.13 7.67 -14.66
CA SER A 535 -29.06 7.98 -16.09
C SER A 535 -29.87 9.23 -16.46
N GLU A 536 -31.05 9.43 -15.88
CA GLU A 536 -31.83 10.66 -16.07
C GLU A 536 -31.03 11.91 -15.66
N ILE A 537 -30.42 11.90 -14.48
CA ILE A 537 -29.64 13.04 -13.98
C ILE A 537 -28.41 13.27 -14.86
N CYS A 538 -27.66 12.22 -15.20
CA CYS A 538 -26.49 12.34 -16.08
C CYS A 538 -26.85 12.99 -17.41
N LEU A 539 -27.98 12.59 -18.02
CA LEU A 539 -28.46 13.16 -19.28
C LEU A 539 -28.94 14.61 -19.13
N ALA A 540 -29.72 14.91 -18.09
CA ALA A 540 -30.27 16.24 -17.86
C ALA A 540 -29.18 17.28 -17.58
N GLU A 541 -28.18 16.91 -16.77
CA GLU A 541 -27.08 17.79 -16.37
C GLU A 541 -25.88 17.74 -17.31
N ASN A 542 -25.89 16.82 -18.29
CA ASN A 542 -24.78 16.55 -19.20
C ASN A 542 -23.48 16.26 -18.44
N ILE A 543 -23.54 15.34 -17.47
CA ILE A 543 -22.41 14.95 -16.60
C ILE A 543 -22.21 13.44 -16.58
N GLY A 544 -20.96 12.99 -16.52
CA GLY A 544 -20.64 11.58 -16.27
C GLY A 544 -20.79 11.16 -14.81
N LEU A 545 -20.62 9.85 -14.56
CA LEU A 545 -20.85 9.26 -13.25
C LEU A 545 -19.93 9.82 -12.15
N THR A 546 -18.70 10.22 -12.46
CA THR A 546 -17.78 10.78 -11.46
C THR A 546 -18.33 12.08 -10.88
N LYS A 547 -18.75 13.01 -11.76
CA LYS A 547 -19.27 14.31 -11.35
C LYS A 547 -20.61 14.18 -10.63
N LEU A 548 -21.50 13.29 -11.10
CA LEU A 548 -22.75 12.96 -10.43
C LEU A 548 -22.52 12.54 -8.97
N HIS A 549 -21.63 11.57 -8.75
CA HIS A 549 -21.39 11.05 -7.41
C HIS A 549 -20.66 12.04 -6.50
N ASN A 550 -19.80 12.91 -7.05
CA ASN A 550 -19.18 13.99 -6.26
C ASN A 550 -20.23 15.01 -5.82
N GLN A 551 -21.12 15.46 -6.72
CA GLN A 551 -22.23 16.34 -6.36
C GLN A 551 -23.16 15.70 -5.32
N MET A 552 -23.43 14.40 -5.47
CA MET A 552 -24.16 13.65 -4.45
C MET A 552 -23.40 13.63 -3.12
N ASP A 553 -22.09 13.38 -3.09
CA ASP A 553 -21.32 13.48 -1.83
C ASP A 553 -21.48 14.87 -1.19
N ASP A 554 -21.49 15.93 -2.02
CA ASP A 554 -21.61 17.35 -1.60
C ASP A 554 -23.04 17.78 -1.20
N GLY A 555 -24.01 16.86 -1.22
CA GLY A 555 -25.38 17.11 -0.74
C GLY A 555 -26.47 17.14 -1.82
N ALA A 556 -26.12 17.10 -3.11
CA ALA A 556 -27.11 17.07 -4.19
C ALA A 556 -27.86 15.72 -4.29
N TRP A 557 -28.92 15.70 -5.11
CA TRP A 557 -29.65 14.48 -5.54
C TRP A 557 -30.12 13.60 -4.36
N LYS A 558 -30.89 14.19 -3.44
CA LYS A 558 -31.38 13.51 -2.22
C LYS A 558 -32.12 12.20 -2.54
N ASP A 559 -32.95 12.22 -3.57
CA ASP A 559 -33.67 11.06 -4.10
C ASP A 559 -32.73 9.93 -4.57
N LEU A 560 -31.65 10.25 -5.28
CA LEU A 560 -30.63 9.27 -5.67
C LEU A 560 -29.88 8.71 -4.45
N ARG A 561 -29.56 9.57 -3.47
CA ARG A 561 -28.93 9.14 -2.22
C ARG A 561 -29.84 8.22 -1.40
N ASP A 562 -31.14 8.51 -1.39
CA ASP A 562 -32.15 7.69 -0.72
C ASP A 562 -32.26 6.31 -1.40
N LEU A 563 -32.19 6.24 -2.74
CA LEU A 563 -32.11 4.97 -3.48
C LEU A 563 -30.84 4.17 -3.15
N HIS A 564 -29.68 4.83 -3.00
CA HIS A 564 -28.46 4.15 -2.54
C HIS A 564 -28.62 3.58 -1.13
N ARG A 565 -29.22 4.35 -0.20
CA ARG A 565 -29.50 3.87 1.16
C ARG A 565 -30.46 2.68 1.16
N GLU A 566 -31.54 2.76 0.36
CA GLU A 566 -32.51 1.68 0.17
C GLU A 566 -31.81 0.41 -0.36
N LEU A 567 -30.91 0.55 -1.33
CA LEU A 567 -30.12 -0.56 -1.88
C LEU A 567 -29.21 -1.19 -0.83
N ASP A 568 -28.49 -0.38 -0.05
CA ASP A 568 -27.59 -0.86 0.99
C ASP A 568 -28.35 -1.65 2.07
N GLU A 569 -29.49 -1.14 2.52
CA GLU A 569 -30.37 -1.82 3.48
C GLU A 569 -30.95 -3.12 2.91
N ALA A 570 -31.35 -3.12 1.64
CA ALA A 570 -31.86 -4.31 0.97
C ALA A 570 -30.77 -5.40 0.83
N VAL A 571 -29.53 -5.01 0.52
CA VAL A 571 -28.40 -5.96 0.46
C VAL A 571 -28.06 -6.48 1.85
N ALA A 572 -28.08 -5.66 2.91
CA ALA A 572 -27.92 -6.15 4.28
C ALA A 572 -29.03 -7.15 4.66
N ALA A 573 -30.29 -6.85 4.30
CA ALA A 573 -31.41 -7.75 4.51
C ALA A 573 -31.27 -9.07 3.72
N ALA A 574 -30.66 -9.04 2.53
CA ALA A 574 -30.36 -10.21 1.72
C ALA A 574 -29.33 -11.16 2.39
N TYR A 575 -28.47 -10.63 3.28
CA TYR A 575 -27.63 -11.43 4.19
C TYR A 575 -28.33 -11.82 5.52
N GLY A 576 -29.55 -11.33 5.76
CA GLY A 576 -30.23 -11.48 7.05
C GLY A 576 -29.65 -10.61 8.16
N TRP A 577 -29.00 -9.50 7.81
CA TRP A 577 -28.39 -8.59 8.79
C TRP A 577 -29.30 -7.40 9.15
N PRO A 578 -29.14 -6.81 10.34
CA PRO A 578 -29.80 -5.55 10.68
C PRO A 578 -29.39 -4.40 9.75
N LYS A 579 -30.28 -3.43 9.56
CA LYS A 579 -30.03 -2.23 8.73
C LYS A 579 -28.78 -1.45 9.14
N SER A 580 -28.45 -1.43 10.44
CA SER A 580 -27.26 -0.75 10.95
C SER A 580 -25.97 -1.26 10.30
N VAL A 581 -25.90 -2.56 9.96
CA VAL A 581 -24.73 -3.17 9.33
C VAL A 581 -24.50 -2.62 7.91
N ALA A 582 -25.56 -2.20 7.21
CA ALA A 582 -25.45 -1.58 5.88
C ALA A 582 -24.63 -0.27 5.90
N HIS A 583 -24.49 0.35 7.07
CA HIS A 583 -23.84 1.64 7.27
C HIS A 583 -22.56 1.55 8.12
N ASP A 584 -22.15 0.33 8.49
CA ASP A 584 -20.92 0.06 9.23
C ASP A 584 -19.98 -0.81 8.36
N PRO A 585 -19.00 -0.19 7.69
CA PRO A 585 -18.02 -0.90 6.86
C PRO A 585 -17.18 -1.92 7.62
N ASP A 586 -16.90 -1.70 8.91
CA ASP A 586 -16.07 -2.58 9.71
C ASP A 586 -16.87 -3.83 10.11
N GLU A 587 -18.10 -3.63 10.61
CA GLU A 587 -18.98 -4.73 10.98
C GLU A 587 -19.42 -5.57 9.77
N SER A 588 -19.74 -4.92 8.63
CA SER A 588 -20.07 -5.64 7.40
C SER A 588 -18.88 -6.45 6.88
N ASN A 589 -17.66 -5.89 6.88
CA ASN A 589 -16.44 -6.63 6.50
C ASN A 589 -16.16 -7.83 7.42
N ARG A 590 -16.34 -7.66 8.73
CA ARG A 590 -16.17 -8.75 9.70
C ARG A 590 -17.14 -9.90 9.42
N ARG A 591 -18.43 -9.60 9.25
CA ARG A 591 -19.45 -10.62 8.93
C ARG A 591 -19.22 -11.29 7.58
N LEU A 592 -18.77 -10.55 6.57
CA LEU A 592 -18.37 -11.13 5.28
C LEU A 592 -17.18 -12.09 5.44
N LEU A 593 -16.20 -11.76 6.27
CA LEU A 593 -15.07 -12.67 6.52
C LEU A 593 -15.53 -13.95 7.22
N ASP A 594 -16.40 -13.85 8.21
CA ASP A 594 -16.95 -15.01 8.91
C ASP A 594 -17.74 -15.91 7.93
N LEU A 595 -18.59 -15.32 7.09
CA LEU A 595 -19.32 -16.05 6.05
C LEU A 595 -18.38 -16.66 5.02
N ASN A 596 -17.34 -15.95 4.58
CA ASN A 596 -16.31 -16.47 3.68
C ASN A 596 -15.64 -17.72 4.25
N ARG A 597 -15.29 -17.71 5.55
CA ARG A 597 -14.65 -18.83 6.23
C ARG A 597 -15.58 -20.03 6.31
N ALA A 598 -16.84 -19.82 6.70
CA ALA A 598 -17.83 -20.88 6.78
C ALA A 598 -18.08 -21.55 5.42
N ILE A 599 -18.22 -20.75 4.36
CA ILE A 599 -18.34 -21.26 2.98
C ILE A 599 -17.09 -22.04 2.57
N ALA A 600 -15.90 -21.48 2.82
CA ALA A 600 -14.64 -22.11 2.44
C ALA A 600 -14.34 -23.39 3.24
N ALA A 601 -14.94 -23.55 4.41
CA ALA A 601 -14.89 -24.77 5.23
C ALA A 601 -15.98 -25.80 4.85
N GLY A 602 -16.94 -25.43 3.98
CA GLY A 602 -18.07 -26.28 3.63
C GLY A 602 -19.16 -26.36 4.72
N GLU A 603 -19.16 -25.44 5.68
CA GLU A 603 -20.13 -25.38 6.78
C GLU A 603 -21.48 -24.80 6.34
N VAL A 604 -21.50 -24.10 5.20
CA VAL A 604 -22.68 -23.45 4.63
C VAL A 604 -22.82 -23.86 3.18
N GLU A 605 -23.99 -24.35 2.81
CA GLU A 605 -24.35 -24.58 1.41
C GLU A 605 -24.38 -23.24 0.66
N TYR A 606 -23.60 -23.14 -0.41
CA TYR A 606 -23.34 -21.88 -1.08
C TYR A 606 -23.48 -21.99 -2.59
N ASP A 607 -24.67 -21.64 -3.06
CA ASP A 607 -24.97 -21.43 -4.48
C ASP A 607 -25.66 -20.07 -4.67
N PRO A 608 -24.90 -18.97 -4.69
CA PRO A 608 -25.47 -17.64 -4.82
C PRO A 608 -25.97 -17.32 -6.24
N PHE A 609 -25.69 -18.17 -7.23
CA PHE A 609 -25.98 -17.88 -8.63
C PHE A 609 -27.03 -18.81 -9.24
N GLY A 610 -27.42 -19.90 -8.56
CA GLY A 610 -28.35 -20.88 -9.10
C GLY A 610 -27.67 -21.67 -10.21
N SER A 611 -26.97 -22.73 -9.83
CA SER A 611 -26.32 -23.69 -10.73
C SER A 611 -27.27 -24.73 -11.31
#